data_AF-I0GQE6-F1
#
_entry.id   AF-I0GQE6-F1
#
_cell.length_a   1.000
_cell.length_b   1.000
_cell.length_c   1.000
_cell.angle_alpha   90.00
_cell.angle_beta   90.00
_cell.angle_gamma   90.00
#
_symmetry.space_group_name_H-M   'P 1'
#
loop_
_entity.id
_entity.type
_entity.pdbx_description
1 polymer ?
#
loop_
_entity_poly.entity_id
_entity_poly.type
_entity_poly.pdbx_seq_one_letter_code
_entity_poly.pdbx_strand_id
1 'polypeptide(L)'
;MKKLLTVCFLLMACIFAIPSTSSAQETGFLTPGESTFLYMDTRVLNETYDNEAIKFVLQRDGVLRLMSRNGAHDYLSFTGYDDTNAGIGYKIRKIYTMFPSMQFFEIIADRGAHAKNCGYWIIGKKDGQWVTYVSIDSLAAMGYTPGEWHQINTALNNDATGRFILTSRHEYMPPGAQYGYQRRFAIDLQLQLFWDQNAQWFGIRRL
;
A
#
# COMPACT_ATOMS: atom_id res chain seq x y z
N MET A 1 44.14 -45.20 -5.66
CA MET A 1 43.89 -43.84 -6.23
C MET A 1 42.51 -43.65 -6.88
N LYS A 2 41.82 -44.69 -7.39
CA LYS A 2 40.47 -44.51 -7.99
C LYS A 2 39.34 -44.18 -6.98
N LYS A 3 39.42 -44.66 -5.74
CA LYS A 3 38.36 -44.43 -4.73
C LYS A 3 38.38 -43.03 -4.09
N LEU A 4 39.52 -42.33 -4.14
CA LEU A 4 39.64 -40.98 -3.56
C LEU A 4 39.05 -39.90 -4.49
N LEU A 5 39.18 -40.08 -5.81
CA LEU A 5 38.64 -39.13 -6.80
C LEU A 5 37.11 -39.14 -6.87
N THR A 6 36.47 -40.28 -6.65
CA THR A 6 35.01 -40.42 -6.70
C THR A 6 34.32 -39.71 -5.52
N VAL A 7 34.98 -39.67 -4.36
CA VAL A 7 34.46 -38.98 -3.16
C VAL A 7 34.54 -37.46 -3.31
N CYS A 8 35.58 -36.93 -3.96
CA CYS A 8 35.68 -35.49 -4.25
C CYS A 8 34.64 -35.01 -5.29
N PHE A 9 34.29 -35.85 -6.29
CA PHE A 9 33.25 -35.51 -7.27
C PHE A 9 31.84 -35.54 -6.67
N LEU A 10 31.56 -36.47 -5.75
CA LEU A 10 30.29 -36.52 -5.03
C LEU A 10 30.13 -35.35 -4.04
N LEU A 11 31.22 -34.91 -3.39
CA LEU A 11 31.17 -33.72 -2.52
C LEU A 11 30.94 -32.42 -3.30
N MET A 12 31.50 -32.28 -4.51
CA MET A 12 31.26 -31.10 -5.36
C MET A 12 29.84 -31.05 -5.92
N ALA A 13 29.23 -32.19 -6.23
CA ALA A 13 27.85 -32.25 -6.74
C ALA A 13 26.80 -31.88 -5.68
N CYS A 14 27.08 -32.08 -4.39
CA CYS A 14 26.18 -31.70 -3.30
C CYS A 14 26.15 -30.21 -2.98
N ILE A 15 27.14 -29.41 -3.43
CA ILE A 15 27.17 -27.95 -3.19
C ILE A 15 26.25 -27.21 -4.18
N PHE A 16 25.92 -27.81 -5.32
CA PHE A 16 25.01 -27.22 -6.34
C PHE A 16 23.54 -27.63 -6.18
N ALA A 17 23.22 -28.46 -5.17
CA ALA A 17 21.86 -28.95 -4.92
C ALA A 17 21.24 -28.34 -3.66
N ILE A 18 21.75 -27.20 -3.19
CA ILE A 18 20.99 -26.36 -2.26
C ILE A 18 20.02 -25.59 -3.16
N PRO A 19 18.70 -25.88 -3.16
CA PRO A 19 17.77 -24.91 -3.70
C PRO A 19 18.03 -23.63 -2.92
N SER A 20 18.54 -22.61 -3.59
CA SER A 20 18.44 -21.25 -3.08
C SER A 20 16.95 -21.04 -2.91
N THR A 21 16.46 -21.23 -1.68
CA THR A 21 15.24 -20.56 -1.24
C THR A 21 15.59 -19.10 -1.36
N SER A 22 15.37 -18.56 -2.56
CA SER A 22 15.23 -17.15 -2.81
C SER A 22 14.02 -16.75 -1.99
N SER A 23 14.21 -16.54 -0.68
CA SER A 23 13.37 -15.60 0.01
C SER A 23 13.54 -14.32 -0.81
N ALA A 24 12.47 -13.88 -1.45
CA ALA A 24 12.40 -12.53 -1.99
C ALA A 24 13.10 -11.61 -1.00
N GLN A 25 14.12 -10.87 -1.44
CA GLN A 25 14.82 -9.96 -0.55
C GLN A 25 13.83 -8.83 -0.22
N GLU A 26 13.02 -9.04 0.81
CA GLU A 26 12.04 -8.08 1.29
C GLU A 26 12.79 -6.87 1.79
N THR A 27 12.38 -5.68 1.34
CA THR A 27 12.95 -4.43 1.83
C THR A 27 11.96 -3.73 2.75
N GLY A 28 12.50 -3.17 3.84
CA GLY A 28 11.73 -2.34 4.76
C GLY A 28 11.43 -0.96 4.19
N PHE A 29 10.59 -0.22 4.91
CA PHE A 29 10.19 1.14 4.59
C PHE A 29 10.72 2.13 5.63
N LEU A 30 11.14 3.31 5.15
CA LEU A 30 11.43 4.45 5.99
C LEU A 30 10.13 5.07 6.51
N THR A 31 10.23 5.86 7.58
CA THR A 31 9.10 6.63 8.12
C THR A 31 8.41 7.40 6.98
N PRO A 32 7.09 7.17 6.76
CA PRO A 32 6.35 7.88 5.74
C PRO A 32 6.40 9.39 5.94
N GLY A 33 6.27 10.14 4.84
CA GLY A 33 6.07 11.58 4.92
C GLY A 33 4.73 11.93 5.56
N GLU A 34 4.56 13.21 5.90
CA GLU A 34 3.26 13.73 6.33
C GLU A 34 2.21 13.54 5.24
N SER A 35 0.97 13.32 5.68
CA SER A 35 -0.15 13.14 4.77
C SER A 35 -0.86 14.46 4.51
N THR A 36 -1.19 14.71 3.25
CA THR A 36 -2.15 15.75 2.86
C THR A 36 -3.52 15.13 2.66
N PHE A 37 -4.55 15.75 3.24
CA PHE A 37 -5.94 15.33 3.04
C PHE A 37 -6.63 16.26 2.04
N LEU A 38 -7.09 15.71 0.93
CA LEU A 38 -7.86 16.42 -0.08
C LEU A 38 -9.36 16.15 0.14
N TYR A 39 -10.08 17.19 0.53
CA TYR A 39 -11.52 17.17 0.75
C TYR A 39 -12.09 18.59 0.69
N MET A 40 -13.31 18.72 0.17
CA MET A 40 -14.05 19.99 0.03
C MET A 40 -13.23 21.10 -0.65
N ASP A 41 -12.72 22.05 0.13
CA ASP A 41 -11.98 23.22 -0.37
C ASP A 41 -10.52 22.90 -0.70
N THR A 42 -9.95 21.87 -0.07
CA THR A 42 -8.59 21.41 -0.38
C THR A 42 -8.65 20.38 -1.49
N ARG A 43 -8.36 20.80 -2.72
CA ARG A 43 -8.60 19.95 -3.91
C ARG A 43 -7.37 19.66 -4.75
N VAL A 44 -6.24 20.28 -4.46
CA VAL A 44 -5.02 20.13 -5.26
C VAL A 44 -3.84 19.90 -4.33
N LEU A 45 -3.06 18.87 -4.61
CA LEU A 45 -1.76 18.63 -4.00
C LEU A 45 -0.69 18.64 -5.10
N ASN A 46 0.30 19.52 -4.96
CA ASN A 46 1.43 19.61 -5.87
C ASN A 46 2.62 18.81 -5.32
N GLU A 47 3.15 17.87 -6.09
CA GLU A 47 4.27 17.01 -5.70
C GLU A 47 5.31 16.86 -6.81
N THR A 48 6.45 16.27 -6.47
CA THR A 48 7.48 15.89 -7.43
C THR A 48 7.79 14.40 -7.28
N TYR A 49 7.89 13.69 -8.41
CA TYR A 49 8.24 12.27 -8.45
C TYR A 49 9.23 12.02 -9.59
N ASP A 50 10.38 11.41 -9.31
CA ASP A 50 11.47 11.21 -10.28
C ASP A 50 11.80 12.47 -11.09
N ASN A 51 11.94 13.61 -10.39
CA ASN A 51 12.18 14.94 -10.96
C ASN A 51 11.06 15.48 -11.88
N GLU A 52 9.92 14.80 -11.96
CA GLU A 52 8.74 15.27 -12.68
C GLU A 52 7.77 16.00 -11.75
N ALA A 53 7.34 17.19 -12.15
CA ALA A 53 6.31 17.94 -11.44
C ALA A 53 4.91 17.39 -11.75
N ILE A 54 4.25 16.85 -10.72
CA ILE A 54 2.94 16.18 -10.83
C ILE A 54 1.94 16.74 -9.81
N LYS A 55 0.65 16.70 -10.12
CA LYS A 55 -0.40 17.12 -9.18
C LYS A 55 -1.45 16.05 -9.00
N PHE A 56 -1.95 15.95 -7.78
CA PHE A 56 -3.21 15.29 -7.48
C PHE A 56 -4.33 16.32 -7.48
N VAL A 57 -5.44 16.02 -8.14
CA VAL A 57 -6.62 16.91 -8.24
C VAL A 57 -7.88 16.13 -7.90
N LEU A 58 -8.57 16.55 -6.84
CA LEU A 58 -9.90 16.08 -6.49
C LEU A 58 -10.93 16.78 -7.37
N GLN A 59 -11.50 16.04 -8.31
CA GLN A 59 -12.49 16.53 -9.27
C GLN A 59 -13.88 16.67 -8.63
N ARG A 60 -14.74 17.50 -9.22
CA ARG A 60 -16.07 17.83 -8.66
C ARG A 60 -16.99 16.61 -8.55
N ASP A 61 -16.76 15.60 -9.38
CA ASP A 61 -17.43 14.30 -9.33
C ASP A 61 -16.92 13.38 -8.21
N GLY A 62 -15.92 13.81 -7.43
CA GLY A 62 -15.32 13.06 -6.33
C GLY A 62 -14.20 12.10 -6.74
N VAL A 63 -13.82 12.06 -8.03
CA VAL A 63 -12.70 11.28 -8.54
C VAL A 63 -11.39 12.02 -8.27
N LEU A 64 -10.39 11.33 -7.71
CA LEU A 64 -9.04 11.87 -7.59
C LEU A 64 -8.26 11.55 -8.88
N ARG A 65 -7.55 12.54 -9.44
CA ARG A 65 -6.69 12.34 -10.62
C ARG A 65 -5.25 12.68 -10.32
N LEU A 66 -4.33 11.84 -10.77
CA LEU A 66 -2.91 12.15 -10.84
C LEU A 66 -2.60 12.65 -12.25
N MET A 67 -2.02 13.85 -12.36
CA MET A 67 -1.80 14.52 -13.63
C MET A 67 -0.42 15.17 -13.67
N SER A 68 0.06 15.51 -14.87
CA SER A 68 1.17 16.46 -15.01
C SER A 68 0.80 17.81 -14.37
N ARG A 69 1.79 18.57 -13.86
CA ARG A 69 1.54 19.88 -13.20
C ARG A 69 0.67 20.81 -14.05
N ASN A 70 0.95 20.91 -15.35
CA ASN A 70 0.20 21.74 -16.29
C ASN A 70 -1.16 21.15 -16.70
N GLY A 71 -1.46 19.90 -16.32
CA GLY A 71 -2.71 19.21 -16.66
C GLY A 71 -2.78 18.67 -18.09
N ALA A 72 -1.68 18.69 -18.85
CA ALA A 72 -1.64 18.19 -20.22
C ALA A 72 -1.76 16.65 -20.29
N HIS A 73 -1.34 15.94 -19.24
CA HIS A 73 -1.42 14.49 -19.16
C HIS A 73 -2.17 14.07 -17.90
N ASP A 74 -3.14 13.17 -18.09
CA ASP A 74 -3.80 12.43 -17.02
C ASP A 74 -3.12 11.06 -16.93
N TYR A 75 -2.60 10.73 -15.76
CA TYR A 75 -1.81 9.51 -15.56
C TYR A 75 -2.65 8.39 -14.96
N LEU A 76 -3.38 8.69 -13.87
CA LEU A 76 -4.19 7.71 -13.14
C LEU A 76 -5.42 8.41 -12.56
N SER A 77 -6.53 7.68 -12.50
CA SER A 77 -7.76 8.09 -11.83
C SER A 77 -8.07 7.11 -10.70
N PHE A 78 -8.49 7.65 -9.55
CA PHE A 78 -8.86 6.89 -8.36
C PHE A 78 -10.32 7.18 -8.06
N THR A 79 -11.12 6.14 -8.19
CA THR A 79 -12.57 6.14 -7.96
C THR A 79 -12.83 5.34 -6.69
N GLY A 80 -13.79 5.78 -5.89
CA GLY A 80 -14.27 5.00 -4.77
C GLY A 80 -14.73 3.61 -5.22
N TYR A 81 -14.48 2.61 -4.38
CA TYR A 81 -14.90 1.23 -4.62
C TYR A 81 -16.39 1.02 -4.31
N ASP A 82 -16.98 1.91 -3.51
CA ASP A 82 -18.42 1.95 -3.27
C ASP A 82 -19.15 2.57 -4.48
N ASP A 83 -20.47 2.39 -4.60
CA ASP A 83 -21.31 2.85 -5.72
C ASP A 83 -21.40 4.39 -5.90
N THR A 84 -20.59 5.18 -5.18
CA THR A 84 -20.58 6.64 -5.27
C THR A 84 -19.25 7.24 -4.86
N ASN A 85 -18.85 8.30 -5.58
CA ASN A 85 -17.70 9.14 -5.25
C ASN A 85 -18.06 10.36 -4.37
N ALA A 86 -19.35 10.55 -4.07
CA ALA A 86 -19.80 11.71 -3.33
C ALA A 86 -19.29 11.67 -1.88
N GLY A 87 -18.66 12.76 -1.45
CA GLY A 87 -18.19 12.92 -0.07
C GLY A 87 -16.94 12.10 0.28
N ILE A 88 -16.21 11.60 -0.72
CA ILE A 88 -14.91 10.95 -0.50
C ILE A 88 -13.82 12.00 -0.26
N GLY A 89 -13.05 11.81 0.81
CA GLY A 89 -11.77 12.48 1.03
C GLY A 89 -10.61 11.54 0.74
N TYR A 90 -9.47 12.10 0.30
CA TYR A 90 -8.28 11.34 -0.05
C TYR A 90 -7.09 11.78 0.79
N LYS A 91 -6.54 10.86 1.58
CA LYS A 91 -5.31 11.03 2.33
C LYS A 91 -4.14 10.51 1.48
N ILE A 92 -3.23 11.40 1.11
CA ILE A 92 -2.10 11.11 0.21
C ILE A 92 -0.80 11.37 0.97
N ARG A 93 0.13 10.42 0.95
CA ARG A 93 1.48 10.60 1.49
C ARG A 93 2.54 9.85 0.69
N LYS A 94 3.79 10.31 0.81
CA LYS A 94 4.95 9.60 0.25
C LYS A 94 5.40 8.51 1.20
N ILE A 95 5.71 7.34 0.64
CA ILE A 95 6.36 6.22 1.35
C ILE A 95 7.65 5.89 0.62
N TYR A 96 8.65 5.42 1.37
CA TYR A 96 9.98 5.17 0.85
C TYR A 96 10.47 3.79 1.28
N THR A 97 11.06 3.05 0.36
CA THR A 97 11.78 1.81 0.66
C THR A 97 13.21 2.12 1.13
N MET A 98 13.80 1.23 1.92
CA MET A 98 15.18 1.40 2.41
C MET A 98 16.22 1.04 1.34
N PHE A 99 16.04 -0.12 0.69
CA PHE A 99 17.00 -0.69 -0.27
C PHE A 99 16.32 -1.45 -1.41
N PRO A 100 16.42 -1.00 -2.68
CA PRO A 100 16.90 0.32 -3.08
C PRO A 100 15.99 1.43 -2.53
N SER A 101 16.49 2.66 -2.41
CA SER A 101 15.67 3.80 -2.00
C SER A 101 14.76 4.22 -3.14
N MET A 102 13.47 3.86 -3.05
CA MET A 102 12.44 4.24 -4.02
C MET A 102 11.31 4.97 -3.32
N GLN A 103 10.72 5.93 -4.02
CA GLN A 103 9.54 6.67 -3.59
C GLN A 103 8.28 6.01 -4.16
N PHE A 104 7.20 5.98 -3.38
CA PHE A 104 5.84 5.68 -3.83
C PHE A 104 4.88 6.68 -3.20
N PHE A 105 3.63 6.73 -3.70
CA PHE A 105 2.54 7.36 -2.98
C PHE A 105 1.59 6.30 -2.43
N GLU A 106 1.23 6.46 -1.17
CA GLU A 106 0.07 5.81 -0.58
C GLU A 106 -1.12 6.76 -0.64
N ILE A 107 -2.27 6.22 -1.03
CA ILE A 107 -3.55 6.93 -1.10
C ILE A 107 -4.58 6.10 -0.33
N ILE A 108 -5.19 6.70 0.69
CA ILE A 108 -6.32 6.12 1.42
C ILE A 108 -7.52 7.01 1.18
N ALA A 109 -8.62 6.43 0.69
CA ALA A 109 -9.88 7.12 0.51
C ALA A 109 -10.88 6.72 1.59
N ASP A 110 -11.56 7.69 2.17
CA ASP A 110 -12.59 7.48 3.18
C ASP A 110 -13.77 8.45 3.03
N ARG A 111 -14.92 8.08 3.60
CA ARG A 111 -16.13 8.93 3.60
C ARG A 111 -16.87 8.92 4.93
N GLY A 112 -17.56 10.03 5.17
CA GLY A 112 -18.45 10.23 6.31
C GLY A 112 -17.73 10.43 7.65
N ALA A 113 -18.50 10.73 8.69
CA ALA A 113 -17.98 11.09 10.02
C ALA A 113 -17.16 10.00 10.73
N HIS A 114 -17.18 8.78 10.18
CA HIS A 114 -16.49 7.61 10.74
C HIS A 114 -15.45 7.03 9.78
N ALA A 115 -15.04 7.79 8.74
CA ALA A 115 -13.99 7.40 7.81
C ALA A 115 -14.15 5.97 7.25
N LYS A 116 -15.36 5.62 6.78
CA LYS A 116 -15.56 4.34 6.08
C LYS A 116 -14.62 4.33 4.88
N ASN A 117 -13.73 3.35 4.79
CA ASN A 117 -12.81 3.20 3.68
C ASN A 117 -13.60 3.01 2.37
N CYS A 118 -13.17 3.74 1.35
CA CYS A 118 -13.74 3.69 0.00
C CYS A 118 -12.66 3.38 -1.04
N GLY A 119 -11.42 3.11 -0.62
CA GLY A 119 -10.32 2.96 -1.53
C GLY A 119 -8.97 2.93 -0.84
N TYR A 120 -8.04 2.20 -1.46
CA TYR A 120 -6.66 2.09 -1.04
C TYR A 120 -5.80 1.90 -2.27
N TRP A 121 -4.73 2.67 -2.41
CA TRP A 121 -3.76 2.51 -3.48
C TRP A 121 -2.34 2.74 -3.00
N ILE A 122 -1.41 1.94 -3.54
CA ILE A 122 0.01 2.31 -3.63
C ILE A 122 0.36 2.47 -5.10
N ILE A 123 0.91 3.62 -5.45
CA ILE A 123 1.29 3.96 -6.83
C ILE A 123 2.74 4.40 -6.93
N GLY A 124 3.30 4.24 -8.12
CA GLY A 124 4.63 4.72 -8.46
C GLY A 124 4.88 4.55 -9.95
N LYS A 125 6.13 4.68 -10.37
CA LYS A 125 6.54 4.37 -11.74
C LYS A 125 7.15 2.98 -11.86
N LYS A 126 6.89 2.32 -12.98
CA LYS A 126 7.60 1.14 -13.49
C LYS A 126 7.95 1.43 -14.94
N ASP A 127 9.23 1.33 -15.29
CA ASP A 127 9.73 1.60 -16.65
C ASP A 127 9.26 2.97 -17.20
N GLY A 128 9.24 3.99 -16.33
CA GLY A 128 8.82 5.35 -16.66
C GLY A 128 7.30 5.58 -16.70
N GLN A 129 6.49 4.53 -16.59
CA GLN A 129 5.02 4.62 -16.63
C GLN A 129 4.42 4.55 -15.23
N TRP A 130 3.36 5.33 -15.00
CA TRP A 130 2.60 5.27 -13.74
C TRP A 130 1.82 3.96 -13.64
N VAL A 131 1.95 3.29 -12.50
CA VAL A 131 1.27 2.02 -12.22
C VAL A 131 0.68 2.02 -10.82
N THR A 132 -0.39 1.24 -10.64
CA THR A 132 -0.94 0.87 -9.34
C THR A 132 -0.37 -0.47 -8.91
N TYR A 133 0.42 -0.45 -7.83
CA TYR A 133 1.06 -1.65 -7.27
C TYR A 133 0.13 -2.44 -6.34
N VAL A 134 -0.63 -1.71 -5.52
CA VAL A 134 -1.59 -2.27 -4.57
C VAL A 134 -2.90 -1.51 -4.74
N SER A 135 -4.01 -2.22 -4.80
CA SER A 135 -5.38 -1.68 -4.79
C SER A 135 -6.26 -2.42 -3.78
N ILE A 136 -7.52 -1.99 -3.62
CA ILE A 136 -8.52 -2.76 -2.86
C ILE A 136 -8.65 -4.20 -3.37
N ASP A 137 -8.56 -4.44 -4.68
CA ASP A 137 -8.63 -5.81 -5.22
C ASP A 137 -7.45 -6.67 -4.75
N SER A 138 -6.26 -6.07 -4.63
CA SER A 138 -5.10 -6.74 -4.04
C SER A 138 -5.35 -7.11 -2.56
N LEU A 139 -6.02 -6.24 -1.81
CA LEU A 139 -6.38 -6.52 -0.41
C LEU A 139 -7.49 -7.58 -0.32
N ALA A 140 -8.45 -7.54 -1.25
CA ALA A 140 -9.56 -8.49 -1.31
C ALA A 140 -9.07 -9.92 -1.55
N ALA A 141 -8.07 -10.09 -2.42
CA ALA A 141 -7.38 -11.36 -2.62
C ALA A 141 -6.73 -11.91 -1.33
N MET A 142 -6.49 -11.05 -0.34
CA MET A 142 -5.91 -11.40 0.97
C MET A 142 -6.96 -11.52 2.10
N GLY A 143 -8.24 -11.36 1.77
CA GLY A 143 -9.36 -11.50 2.70
C GLY A 143 -9.97 -10.19 3.19
N TYR A 144 -9.64 -9.04 2.60
CA TYR A 144 -10.45 -7.83 2.77
C TYR A 144 -11.82 -8.01 2.11
N THR A 145 -12.86 -7.37 2.65
CA THR A 145 -14.24 -7.46 2.15
C THR A 145 -14.68 -6.11 1.58
N PRO A 146 -14.45 -5.86 0.28
CA PRO A 146 -14.83 -4.59 -0.32
C PRO A 146 -16.34 -4.31 -0.20
N GLY A 147 -16.70 -3.04 -0.02
CA GLY A 147 -18.09 -2.61 0.16
C GLY A 147 -18.61 -2.70 1.60
N GLU A 148 -18.05 -3.59 2.41
CA GLU A 148 -18.36 -3.66 3.84
C GLU A 148 -17.75 -2.49 4.61
N TRP A 149 -18.22 -2.30 5.85
CA TRP A 149 -17.74 -1.20 6.67
C TRP A 149 -16.38 -1.53 7.27
N HIS A 150 -15.35 -0.80 6.82
CA HIS A 150 -13.99 -0.88 7.37
C HIS A 150 -13.38 0.51 7.52
N GLN A 151 -12.39 0.62 8.39
CA GLN A 151 -11.38 1.66 8.37
C GLN A 151 -10.03 1.02 8.06
N ILE A 152 -9.27 1.65 7.16
CA ILE A 152 -7.89 1.25 6.88
C ILE A 152 -6.94 2.25 7.52
N ASN A 153 -5.93 1.74 8.23
CA ASN A 153 -4.78 2.51 8.69
C ASN A 153 -3.50 1.77 8.37
N THR A 154 -2.44 2.51 8.08
CA THR A 154 -1.12 1.97 7.79
C THR A 154 -0.04 2.61 8.66
N ALA A 155 0.84 1.78 9.20
CA ALA A 155 1.92 2.17 10.08
C ALA A 155 3.17 1.33 9.81
N LEU A 156 4.34 1.86 10.17
CA LEU A 156 5.50 1.00 10.34
C LEU A 156 5.37 0.23 11.65
N ASN A 157 5.89 -0.98 11.67
CA ASN A 157 5.96 -1.77 12.89
C ASN A 157 6.91 -1.15 13.93
N ASN A 158 6.59 -1.38 15.21
CA ASN A 158 7.28 -0.76 16.34
C ASN A 158 8.67 -1.36 16.64
N ASP A 159 9.04 -2.49 16.02
CA ASP A 159 10.30 -3.21 16.27
C ASP A 159 11.49 -2.69 15.44
N ALA A 160 11.31 -1.57 14.73
CA ALA A 160 12.29 -0.93 13.85
C ALA A 160 12.74 -1.75 12.62
N THR A 161 12.08 -2.85 12.27
CA THR A 161 12.41 -3.59 11.03
C THR A 161 11.85 -2.93 9.77
N GLY A 162 11.04 -1.88 9.89
CA GLY A 162 10.47 -1.14 8.76
C GLY A 162 9.39 -1.91 7.99
N ARG A 163 8.73 -2.91 8.60
CA ARG A 163 7.58 -3.57 7.97
C ARG A 163 6.43 -2.57 7.85
N PHE A 164 5.90 -2.42 6.65
CA PHE A 164 4.75 -1.58 6.40
C PHE A 164 3.47 -2.38 6.62
N ILE A 165 2.78 -2.07 7.72
CA ILE A 165 1.62 -2.82 8.20
C ILE A 165 0.35 -2.08 7.83
N LEU A 166 -0.54 -2.76 7.11
CA LEU A 166 -1.91 -2.34 6.88
C LEU A 166 -2.83 -3.06 7.86
N THR A 167 -3.63 -2.30 8.58
CA THR A 167 -4.67 -2.79 9.47
C THR A 167 -6.02 -2.32 8.96
N SER A 168 -6.90 -3.27 8.68
CA SER A 168 -8.33 -3.03 8.55
C SER A 168 -9.00 -3.31 9.90
N ARG A 169 -10.04 -2.53 10.20
CA ARG A 169 -10.84 -2.67 11.42
C ARG A 169 -12.27 -2.22 11.19
N HIS A 170 -13.20 -2.82 11.92
CA HIS A 170 -14.58 -2.35 11.97
C HIS A 170 -14.88 -1.67 13.31
N GLU A 171 -15.69 -0.61 13.27
CA GLU A 171 -16.23 0.08 14.44
C GLU A 171 -17.53 -0.61 14.82
N TYR A 172 -17.73 -0.85 16.12
CA TYR A 172 -18.98 -1.41 16.61
C TYR A 172 -19.36 -0.79 17.96
N MET A 173 -20.66 -0.89 18.27
CA MET A 173 -21.19 -0.53 19.58
C MET A 173 -21.27 -1.80 20.44
N PRO A 174 -20.55 -1.88 21.57
CA PRO A 174 -20.69 -3.01 22.48
C PRO A 174 -22.13 -3.16 22.99
N PRO A 175 -22.58 -4.39 23.34
CA PRO A 175 -23.87 -4.59 23.96
C PRO A 175 -24.07 -3.69 25.19
N GLY A 176 -25.20 -2.98 25.27
CA GLY A 176 -25.52 -2.06 26.37
C GLY A 176 -24.89 -0.67 26.27
N ALA A 177 -24.05 -0.39 25.27
CA ALA A 177 -23.52 0.96 25.06
C ALA A 177 -24.55 1.86 24.36
N GLN A 178 -24.61 3.12 24.78
CA GLN A 178 -25.62 4.09 24.35
C GLN A 178 -24.99 5.34 23.71
N TYR A 179 -23.73 5.62 24.02
CA TYR A 179 -23.06 6.85 23.60
C TYR A 179 -21.88 6.58 22.67
N GLY A 180 -21.64 7.53 21.77
CA GLY A 180 -20.62 7.39 20.72
C GLY A 180 -19.19 7.18 21.21
N TYR A 181 -18.82 7.68 22.40
CA TYR A 181 -17.49 7.47 23.00
C TYR A 181 -17.26 6.03 23.51
N GLN A 182 -18.33 5.23 23.60
CA GLN A 182 -18.26 3.83 24.03
C GLN A 182 -18.00 2.87 22.86
N ARG A 183 -17.95 3.39 21.63
CA ARG A 183 -17.61 2.59 20.45
C ARG A 183 -16.25 1.93 20.62
N ARG A 184 -16.10 0.79 19.96
CA ARG A 184 -14.89 -0.03 19.97
C ARG A 184 -14.51 -0.37 18.54
N PHE A 185 -13.25 -0.70 18.36
CA PHE A 185 -12.72 -1.17 17.10
C PHE A 185 -12.28 -2.61 17.26
N ALA A 186 -12.63 -3.46 16.30
CA ALA A 186 -12.09 -4.80 16.18
C ALA A 186 -11.28 -4.88 14.88
N ILE A 187 -10.08 -5.43 14.98
CA ILE A 187 -9.22 -5.68 13.83
C ILE A 187 -9.75 -6.92 13.12
N ASP A 188 -10.07 -6.77 11.83
CA ASP A 188 -10.59 -7.86 10.99
C ASP A 188 -9.53 -8.40 10.01
N LEU A 189 -8.54 -7.57 9.66
CA LEU A 189 -7.42 -7.96 8.81
C LEU A 189 -6.15 -7.18 9.13
N GLN A 190 -5.02 -7.91 9.19
CA GLN A 190 -3.68 -7.31 9.19
C GLN A 190 -2.83 -7.90 8.07
N LEU A 191 -2.17 -7.01 7.34
CA LEU A 191 -1.32 -7.33 6.21
C LEU A 191 0.03 -6.64 6.38
N GLN A 192 1.10 -7.34 6.04
CA GLN A 192 2.38 -6.75 5.71
C GLN A 192 2.43 -6.48 4.21
N LEU A 193 2.66 -5.23 3.85
CA LEU A 193 3.02 -4.81 2.50
C LEU A 193 4.54 -4.69 2.44
N PHE A 194 5.17 -5.35 1.47
CA PHE A 194 6.62 -5.34 1.32
C PHE A 194 6.99 -5.21 -0.15
N TRP A 195 8.15 -4.61 -0.43
CA TRP A 195 8.68 -4.62 -1.79
C TRP A 195 9.53 -5.86 -2.00
N ASP A 196 9.19 -6.63 -3.03
CA ASP A 196 9.94 -7.80 -3.50
C ASP A 196 10.94 -7.34 -4.57
N GLN A 197 12.23 -7.39 -4.24
CA GLN A 197 13.30 -6.98 -5.15
C GLN A 197 13.39 -7.83 -6.42
N ASN A 198 13.04 -9.12 -6.35
CA ASN A 198 13.14 -10.05 -7.47
C ASN A 198 11.98 -9.85 -8.45
N ALA A 199 10.76 -9.72 -7.90
CA ALA A 199 9.57 -9.47 -8.72
C ALA A 199 9.50 -8.01 -9.22
N GLN A 200 10.24 -7.11 -8.58
CA GLN A 200 10.10 -5.67 -8.73
C GLN A 200 8.63 -5.23 -8.60
N TRP A 201 8.00 -5.72 -7.54
CA TRP A 201 6.58 -5.50 -7.25
C TRP A 201 6.32 -5.53 -5.74
N PHE A 202 5.12 -5.11 -5.35
CA PHE A 202 4.67 -5.25 -3.97
C PHE A 202 4.18 -6.67 -3.69
N GLY A 203 4.79 -7.32 -2.71
CA GLY A 203 4.25 -8.51 -2.07
C GLY A 203 3.31 -8.14 -0.92
N ILE A 204 2.32 -9.01 -0.68
CA ILE A 204 1.35 -8.87 0.41
C ILE A 204 1.31 -10.18 1.19
N ARG A 205 1.43 -10.10 2.51
CA ARG A 205 1.36 -11.26 3.41
C ARG A 205 0.40 -10.97 4.55
N ARG A 206 -0.47 -11.93 4.86
CA ARG A 206 -1.35 -11.87 6.03
C ARG A 206 -0.56 -12.17 7.32
N LEU A 207 -0.86 -11.44 8.39
CA LEU A 207 -0.27 -11.60 9.72
C LEU A 207 -1.21 -12.32 10.68
#